data_AF-A0AAF0S5G7-F1
#
_entry.id   AF-A0AAF0S5G7-F1
#
_cell.length_a   1.000
_cell.length_b   1.000
_cell.length_c   1.000
_cell.angle_alpha   90.00
_cell.angle_beta   90.00
_cell.angle_gamma   90.00
#
_symmetry.space_group_name_H-M   'P 1'
#
loop_
_entity.id
_entity.type
_entity.pdbx_description
1 polymer ?
#
loop_
_entity_poly.entity_id
_entity_poly.type
_entity_poly.pdbx_seq_one_letter_code
_entity_poly.pdbx_strand_id
1 'polypeptide(L)'
;MTDSTVDTALAHHSVWQHKTKPITLLIEEAFPDDDYVHVQNHRRTVVKRMTLTGLRRNYAPTGQVESAEETAARQNAATAP
;
A
#
# COMPACT_ATOMS: atom_id res chain seq x y z
N MET A 1 -12.97 20.23 -9.24
CA MET A 1 -12.10 19.40 -10.09
C MET A 1 -11.54 18.32 -9.19
N THR A 2 -12.13 17.13 -9.22
CA THR A 2 -11.66 15.98 -8.46
C THR A 2 -10.41 15.45 -9.14
N ASP A 3 -9.32 15.43 -8.38
CA ASP A 3 -8.00 14.99 -8.79
C ASP A 3 -8.02 13.47 -9.06
N SER A 4 -8.48 13.08 -10.26
CA SER A 4 -8.68 11.68 -10.67
C SER A 4 -7.39 10.85 -10.65
N THR A 5 -6.24 11.51 -10.65
CA THR A 5 -4.90 10.92 -10.53
C THR A 5 -4.64 10.32 -9.15
N VAL A 6 -5.17 10.94 -8.09
CA VAL A 6 -4.97 10.47 -6.71
C VAL A 6 -5.89 9.30 -6.39
N ASP A 7 -7.08 9.25 -6.99
CA ASP A 7 -8.03 8.14 -6.85
C ASP A 7 -7.44 6.84 -7.43
N THR A 8 -6.77 6.95 -8.59
CA THR A 8 -6.07 5.83 -9.24
C THR A 8 -4.86 5.35 -8.40
N ALA A 9 -4.21 6.24 -7.65
CA ALA A 9 -3.03 5.92 -6.83
C ALA A 9 -3.36 5.20 -5.51
N LEU A 10 -4.62 5.27 -5.05
CA LEU A 10 -5.11 4.56 -3.87
C LEU A 10 -5.74 3.21 -4.21
N ALA A 11 -5.50 2.70 -5.41
CA ALA A 11 -5.95 1.37 -5.82
C ALA A 11 -5.55 0.30 -4.79
N HIS A 12 -6.47 -0.65 -4.57
CA HIS A 12 -6.21 -1.84 -3.77
C HIS A 12 -4.93 -2.53 -4.29
N HIS A 13 -4.03 -2.90 -3.38
CA HIS A 13 -2.71 -3.47 -3.64
C HIS A 13 -1.71 -2.54 -4.36
N SER A 14 -1.94 -1.23 -4.32
CA SER A 14 -0.91 -0.27 -4.76
C SER A 14 0.31 -0.31 -3.82
N VAL A 15 1.51 -0.37 -4.41
CA VAL A 15 2.77 -0.36 -3.67
C VAL A 15 3.29 1.06 -3.53
N TRP A 16 3.66 1.41 -2.30
CA TRP A 16 4.15 2.73 -1.93
C TRP A 16 5.52 2.61 -1.25
N GLN A 17 6.47 3.44 -1.66
CA GLN A 17 7.83 3.46 -1.11
C GLN A 17 8.06 4.69 -0.24
N HIS A 18 8.68 4.50 0.92
CA HIS A 18 9.05 5.61 1.79
C HIS A 18 10.10 6.48 1.09
N LYS A 19 9.92 7.80 1.10
CA LYS A 19 10.75 8.73 0.34
C LYS A 19 12.24 8.74 0.75
N THR A 20 12.52 8.36 2.00
CA THR A 20 13.90 8.41 2.56
C THR A 20 14.40 7.10 3.17
N LYS A 21 13.54 6.08 3.31
CA LYS A 21 13.88 4.82 3.99
C LYS A 21 13.64 3.66 3.04
N PRO A 22 14.39 2.56 3.12
CA PRO A 22 14.15 1.36 2.32
C PRO A 22 12.95 0.56 2.86
N ILE A 23 11.79 1.21 2.98
CA ILE A 23 10.55 0.65 3.51
C ILE A 23 9.48 0.80 2.45
N THR A 24 8.80 -0.30 2.13
CA THR A 24 7.62 -0.31 1.26
C THR A 24 6.37 -0.66 2.05
N LEU A 25 5.24 -0.17 1.57
CA LEU A 25 3.91 -0.48 2.05
C LEU A 25 3.04 -0.96 0.89
N LEU A 26 2.08 -1.81 1.19
CA LEU A 26 0.98 -2.14 0.29
C LEU A 26 -0.26 -1.44 0.80
N ILE A 27 -1.06 -0.84 -0.06
CA ILE A 27 -2.43 -0.48 0.30
C ILE A 27 -3.25 -1.77 0.27
N GLU A 28 -3.79 -2.17 1.41
CA GLU A 28 -4.79 -3.24 1.48
C GLU A 28 -6.17 -2.67 1.18
N GLU A 29 -6.50 -1.55 1.82
CA GLU A 29 -7.81 -0.93 1.63
C GLU A 29 -7.70 0.57 1.85
N ALA A 30 -8.46 1.35 1.08
CA ALA A 30 -8.47 2.80 1.16
C ALA A 30 -9.86 3.33 1.52
N PHE A 31 -9.91 4.23 2.50
CA PHE A 31 -11.12 4.89 2.98
C PHE A 31 -10.93 6.40 2.80
N PRO A 32 -11.03 6.91 1.56
CA PRO A 32 -10.78 8.31 1.26
C PRO A 32 -11.76 9.26 1.97
N ASP A 33 -13.01 8.84 2.14
CA ASP A 33 -14.04 9.63 2.84
C ASP A 33 -13.71 9.85 4.32
N ASP A 34 -12.97 8.91 4.93
CA ASP A 34 -12.58 8.94 6.34
C ASP A 34 -11.11 9.37 6.58
N ASP A 35 -10.40 9.80 5.52
CA ASP A 35 -8.97 10.21 5.53
C ASP A 35 -7.97 9.13 6.01
N TYR A 36 -8.24 7.84 5.80
CA TYR A 36 -7.29 6.79 6.18
C TYR A 36 -7.20 5.62 5.19
N VAL A 37 -6.13 4.85 5.35
CA VAL A 37 -5.83 3.62 4.61
C VAL A 37 -5.43 2.51 5.56
N HIS A 38 -5.77 1.29 5.22
CA HIS A 38 -5.14 0.09 5.75
C HIS A 38 -3.97 -0.28 4.84
N VAL A 39 -2.80 -0.41 5.45
CA VAL A 39 -1.57 -0.74 4.74
C VAL A 39 -0.89 -1.95 5.34
N GLN A 40 -0.28 -2.78 4.50
CA GLN A 40 0.60 -3.85 4.95
C GLN A 40 2.06 -3.42 4.89
N ASN A 41 2.87 -3.89 5.84
CA ASN A 41 4.31 -3.65 5.84
C ASN A 41 5.03 -4.33 4.65
N HIS A 42 6.34 -4.07 4.48
CA HIS A 42 7.15 -4.66 3.40
C HIS A 42 7.16 -6.20 3.38
N ARG A 43 6.88 -6.86 4.51
CA ARG A 43 6.79 -8.33 4.61
C ARG A 43 5.36 -8.85 4.39
N ARG A 44 4.38 -7.96 4.20
CA ARG A 44 2.95 -8.29 4.06
C ARG A 44 2.38 -9.07 5.25
N THR A 45 2.93 -8.85 6.45
CA THR A 45 2.57 -9.63 7.65
C THR A 45 1.65 -8.91 8.62
N VAL A 46 1.63 -7.57 8.58
CA VAL A 46 0.87 -6.77 9.55
C VAL A 46 0.15 -5.67 8.80
N VAL A 47 -1.18 -5.64 8.97
CA VAL A 47 -2.05 -4.56 8.55
C VAL A 47 -2.00 -3.45 9.59
N LYS A 48 -1.80 -2.22 9.14
CA LYS A 48 -1.78 -1.03 9.99
C LYS A 48 -2.65 0.06 9.38
N ARG A 49 -3.43 0.74 10.23
CA ARG A 49 -4.12 1.97 9.83
C ARG A 49 -3.15 3.14 9.78
N MET A 50 -3.17 3.89 8.68
CA MET A 50 -2.39 5.11 8.48
C MET A 50 -3.26 6.19 7.85
N THR A 51 -3.07 7.45 8.23
CA THR A 51 -3.81 8.57 7.61
C THR A 51 -3.35 8.77 6.18
N LEU A 52 -4.26 9.20 5.30
CA LEU A 52 -3.93 9.50 3.91
C LEU A 52 -2.91 10.63 3.80
N THR A 53 -3.06 11.66 4.64
CA THR A 53 -2.07 12.73 4.78
C THR A 53 -0.68 12.18 5.16
N GLY A 54 -0.62 11.24 6.10
CA GLY A 54 0.63 10.58 6.53
C GLY A 54 1.27 9.74 5.42
N LEU A 55 0.45 9.02 4.65
CA LEU A 55 0.88 8.26 3.47
C LEU A 55 1.52 9.20 2.45
N ARG A 56 0.76 10.19 1.95
CA ARG A 56 1.20 11.12 0.89
C ARG A 56 2.42 11.95 1.29
N ARG A 57 2.54 12.29 2.57
CA ARG A 57 3.69 13.02 3.10
C ARG A 57 4.97 12.20 3.04
N ASN A 58 4.94 10.95 3.50
CA ASN A 58 6.14 10.14 3.74
C ASN A 58 6.45 9.13 2.63
N TYR A 59 5.46 8.80 1.80
CA TYR A 59 5.56 7.77 0.78
C TYR A 59 5.21 8.32 -0.60
N ALA A 60 5.73 7.66 -1.63
CA ALA A 60 5.38 7.90 -3.01
C ALA A 60 4.85 6.61 -3.64
N PRO A 61 3.82 6.67 -4.49
CA PRO A 61 3.37 5.50 -5.24
C PRO A 61 4.48 5.06 -6.19
N THR A 62 4.76 3.75 -6.26
CA THR A 62 5.77 3.21 -7.18
C THR A 62 5.20 2.97 -8.58
N GLY A 63 3.88 3.06 -8.75
CA GLY A 63 3.16 2.66 -9.96
C GLY A 63 2.99 1.15 -10.10
N GLN A 64 3.52 0.36 -9.16
CA GLN A 64 3.29 -1.08 -9.11
C GLN A 64 2.00 -1.39 -8.35
N VAL A 65 1.24 -2.35 -8.87
CA VAL A 65 0.08 -2.94 -8.21
C VAL A 65 0.39 -4.43 -8.07
N GLU A 66 0.42 -4.94 -6.84
CA GLU A 66 0.58 -6.39 -6.64
C GLU A 66 -0.75 -7.08 -6.97
N SER A 67 -0.76 -7.95 -7.97
CA SER A 67 -1.91 -8.83 -8.20
C SER A 67 -2.10 -9.72 -6.97
N ALA A 68 -3.35 -10.05 -6.63
CA ALA A 68 -3.67 -10.91 -5.48
C ALA A 68 -2.91 -12.25 -5.52
N GLU A 69 -2.61 -12.75 -6.72
CA GLU A 69 -1.78 -13.95 -6.95
C GLU A 69 -0.32 -13.76 -6.51
N GLU A 70 0.26 -12.58 -6.67
CA GLU A 70 1.62 -12.27 -6.23
C GLU A 70 1.70 -12.13 -4.70
N THR A 71 0.67 -11.55 -4.08
CA THR A 71 0.53 -11.51 -2.61
C THR A 71 0.37 -12.93 -2.06
N ALA A 72 -0.46 -13.77 -2.67
CA ALA A 72 -0.66 -15.17 -2.29
C ALA A 72 0.60 -16.03 -2.51
N ALA A 73 1.31 -15.83 -3.62
CA ALA A 73 2.56 -16.54 -3.92
C ALA A 73 3.67 -16.22 -2.91
N ARG A 74 3.77 -14.97 -2.44
CA ARG A 74 4.75 -14.59 -1.40
C ARG A 74 4.36 -15.07 0.00
N GLN A 75 3.07 -15.11 0.32
CA GLN A 75 2.60 -15.73 1.57
C GLN A 75 2.92 -17.24 1.60
N ASN A 76 2.76 -17.94 0.47
CA ASN A 76 3.17 -19.34 0.34
C ASN A 76 4.70 -19.51 0.44
N ALA A 77 5.48 -18.62 -0.18
CA ALA A 77 6.94 -18.66 -0.11
C ALA A 77 7.49 -18.36 1.30
N ALA A 78 6.83 -17.50 2.09
CA ALA A 78 7.19 -17.22 3.48
C ALA A 78 6.79 -18.34 4.47
N THR A 79 6.04 -19.33 4.00
CA THR A 79 5.55 -20.48 4.78
C THR A 79 6.17 -21.81 4.31
N ALA A 80 7.06 -21.78 3.32
CA ALA A 80 7.84 -22.94 2.91
C ALA A 80 8.96 -23.21 3.96
N PRO A 81 9.03 -24.41 4.56
CA PRO A 81 10.02 -24.77 5.58
C PRO A 81 11.45 -24.88 5.06
#